data_AF-A0A2N1UJW2-F1
#
_entry.id   AF-A0A2N1UJW2-F1
#
_cell.length_a   1.000
_cell.length_b   1.000
_cell.length_c   1.000
_cell.angle_alpha   90.00
_cell.angle_beta   90.00
_cell.angle_gamma   90.00
#
_symmetry.space_group_name_H-M   'P 1'
#
loop_
_entity.id
_entity.type
_entity.pdbx_description
1 polymer ?
#
loop_
_entity_poly.entity_id
_entity_poly.type
_entity_poly.pdbx_seq_one_letter_code
_entity_poly.pdbx_strand_id
1 'polypeptide(L)' 'MPKVRIYELAKKLNKHSKEILDELARIGIEGKTHTSGIEEDIAKRIEDAFSPKPP' A
#
# COMPACT_ATOMS: atom_id res chain seq x y z
N MET A 1 -15.89 4.43 6.02
CA MET A 1 -14.69 3.63 6.28
C MET A 1 -13.48 4.53 6.18
N PRO A 2 -12.57 4.50 7.16
CA PRO A 2 -11.31 5.24 7.08
C PRO A 2 -10.52 4.74 5.86
N LYS A 3 -10.03 5.67 5.03
CA LYS A 3 -9.17 5.36 3.88
C LYS A 3 -7.76 5.79 4.21
N VAL A 4 -6.80 4.92 3.93
CA VAL A 4 -5.36 5.21 4.07
C VAL A 4 -4.86 5.79 2.75
N ARG A 5 -4.17 6.93 2.79
CA ARG A 5 -3.56 7.48 1.56
C ARG A 5 -2.28 6.72 1.23
N ILE A 6 -2.06 6.46 -0.06
CA ILE A 6 -0.90 5.70 -0.53
C ILE A 6 0.43 6.34 -0.11
N TYR A 7 0.55 7.66 -0.14
CA TYR A 7 1.78 8.33 0.32
C TYR A 7 2.00 8.19 1.84
N GLU A 8 0.94 8.08 2.64
CA GLU A 8 1.04 7.92 4.09
C GLU A 8 1.49 6.51 4.44
N LEU A 9 0.90 5.51 3.76
CA LEU A 9 1.31 4.12 3.86
C LEU A 9 2.78 3.94 3.45
N ALA A 10 3.18 4.54 2.33
CA ALA A 10 4.56 4.52 1.86
C ALA A 10 5.52 5.08 2.92
N LYS A 11 5.19 6.23 3.52
CA LYS A 11 5.98 6.82 4.62
C LYS A 11 6.04 5.91 5.84
N LYS A 12 4.92 5.31 6.25
CA LYS A 12 4.84 4.37 7.39
C LYS A 12 5.76 3.16 7.20
N LEU A 13 5.79 2.62 5.98
CA LEU A 13 6.61 1.46 5.62
C LEU A 13 8.06 1.82 5.25
N ASN A 14 8.43 3.11 5.31
CA ASN A 14 9.70 3.63 4.82
C ASN A 14 10.00 3.18 3.36
N LYS A 15 8.97 3.25 2.52
CA LYS A 15 8.98 2.89 1.10
C LYS A 15 8.62 4.07 0.21
N HIS A 16 8.88 3.94 -1.08
CA HIS A 16 8.39 4.90 -2.07
C HIS A 16 6.93 4.61 -2.43
N SER A 17 6.16 5.66 -2.73
CA SER A 17 4.77 5.49 -3.19
C SER A 17 4.66 4.63 -4.46
N LYS A 18 5.71 4.61 -5.29
CA LYS A 18 5.80 3.73 -6.46
C LYS A 18 5.78 2.25 -6.06
N GLU A 19 6.51 1.86 -5.02
CA GLU A 19 6.51 0.46 -4.54
C GLU A 19 5.11 0.03 -4.08
N ILE A 20 4.38 0.93 -3.42
CA ILE A 20 2.99 0.68 -3.01
C ILE A 20 2.07 0.54 -4.22
N LEU A 21 2.23 1.41 -5.23
CA LEU A 21 1.45 1.36 -6.46
C LEU A 21 1.72 0.07 -7.26
N ASP A 22 2.97 -0.36 -7.32
CA ASP A 22 3.37 -1.59 -7.99
C ASP A 22 2.75 -2.82 -7.29
N GLU A 23 2.73 -2.84 -5.95
CA GLU A 23 2.11 -3.93 -5.19
C GLU A 23 0.58 -3.92 -5.31
N LEU A 24 -0.05 -2.73 -5.35
CA LEU A 24 -1.48 -2.59 -5.66
C LEU A 24 -1.81 -3.15 -7.05
N ALA A 25 -0.98 -2.85 -8.06
CA ALA A 25 -1.16 -3.39 -9.40
C ALA A 25 -1.03 -4.92 -9.44
N ARG A 26 -0.10 -5.51 -8.67
CA ARG A 26 0.06 -6.98 -8.57
C ARG A 26 -1.19 -7.70 -8.05
N ILE A 27 -1.96 -7.05 -7.16
CA ILE A 27 -3.22 -7.60 -6.63
C ILE A 27 -4.46 -7.17 -7.43
N GLY A 28 -4.27 -6.59 -8.63
CA GLY A 28 -5.34 -6.20 -9.55
C GLY A 28 -5.97 -4.84 -9.29
N ILE A 29 -5.33 -3.98 -8.49
CA ILE A 29 -5.82 -2.63 -8.17
C ILE A 29 -5.03 -1.60 -8.99
N GLU A 30 -5.63 -1.16 -10.09
CA GLU A 30 -5.05 -0.17 -11.00
C GLU A 30 -5.71 1.22 -10.86
N GLY A 31 -5.19 2.21 -11.60
CA GLY A 31 -5.75 3.56 -11.64
C GLY A 31 -5.57 4.39 -10.37
N LYS A 32 -4.69 3.95 -9.46
CA LYS A 32 -4.36 4.68 -8.24
C LYS A 32 -3.17 5.60 -8.44
N THR A 33 -3.13 6.66 -7.65
CA THR A 33 -2.03 7.63 -7.58
C THR A 33 -1.60 7.81 -6.13
N HIS A 34 -0.48 8.47 -5.88
CA HIS A 34 0.07 8.68 -4.53
C HIS A 34 -0.93 9.31 -3.55
N THR A 35 -1.85 10.14 -4.04
CA THR A 35 -2.88 10.83 -3.24
C THR A 35 -4.18 10.04 -3.09
N SER A 36 -4.33 8.94 -3.84
CA SER A 36 -5.49 8.07 -3.77
C SER A 36 -5.58 7.39 -2.40
N GLY A 37 -6.82 7.24 -1.92
CA GLY A 37 -7.12 6.44 -0.73
C GLY A 37 -7.37 4.98 -1.11
N ILE A 38 -6.88 4.08 -0.26
CA ILE A 38 -7.19 2.66 -0.24
C ILE A 38 -7.86 2.30 1.08
N GLU A 39 -8.67 1.25 1.08
CA GLU A 39 -9.29 0.73 2.30
C GLU A 39 -8.23 0.10 3.22
N GLU A 40 -8.53 0.04 4.52
CA GLU A 40 -7.58 -0.48 5.53
C GLU A 40 -7.20 -1.94 5.30
N ASP A 41 -8.10 -2.77 4.78
CA ASP A 41 -7.85 -4.17 4.45
C ASP A 41 -6.80 -4.32 3.34
N ILE A 42 -6.88 -3.47 2.32
CA ILE A 42 -5.88 -3.39 1.26
C ILE A 42 -4.57 -2.89 1.85
N ALA A 43 -4.60 -1.80 2.62
CA ALA A 43 -3.40 -1.26 3.26
C ALA A 43 -2.67 -2.34 4.08
N LYS A 44 -3.41 -3.12 4.88
CA LYS A 44 -2.85 -4.22 5.67
C LYS A 44 -2.19 -5.30 4.80
N ARG A 45 -2.82 -5.71 3.69
CA ARG A 45 -2.20 -6.67 2.75
C ARG A 45 -0.88 -6.16 2.19
N ILE A 46 -0.81 -4.87 1.89
CA ILE A 46 0.43 -4.23 1.45
C ILE A 46 1.48 -4.23 2.58
N GLU A 47 1.09 -3.87 3.81
CA GLU A 47 1.99 -3.94 4.98
C GLU A 47 2.55 -5.35 5.21
N ASP A 48 1.72 -6.37 5.06
CA ASP A 48 2.11 -7.78 5.19
C ASP A 48 3.07 -8.20 4.06
N ALA A 49 2.90 -7.68 2.84
CA ALA A 49 3.79 -7.96 1.70
C ALA A 49 5.19 -7.35 1.87
N PHE A 50 5.30 -6.23 2.59
CA PHE A 50 6.57 -5.57 2.88
C PHE A 50 7.17 -5.92 4.24
N SER A 51 6.42 -6.58 5.12
CA SER A 51 6.95 -7.10 6.37
C SER A 51 7.82 -8.33 6.12
N PRO A 52 9.00 -8.44 6.75
CA PRO A 52 9.78 -9.66 6.67
C PRO A 52 8.94 -10.80 7.28
N LYS A 53 8.68 -11.87 6.51
CA LYS A 53 8.15 -13.10 7.11
C LYS A 53 9.12 -13.52 8.21
N PRO A 54 8.68 -13.64 9.48
CA PRO A 54 9.51 -14.31 10.46
C PRO A 54 9.76 -15.75 9.97
N PRO A 55 10.95 -16.31 10.26
CA PRO A 55 11.34 -17.65 9.83
C PRO A 55 10.40 -18.75 10.33
#